data_AF-A0A2V7FVT2-F1
#
_entry.id   AF-A0A2V7FVT2-F1
#
_cell.length_a   1.000
_cell.length_b   1.000
_cell.length_c   1.000
_cell.angle_alpha   90.00
_cell.angle_beta   90.00
_cell.angle_gamma   90.00
#
_symmetry.space_group_name_H-M   'P 1'
#
loop_
_entity.id
_entity.type
_entity.pdbx_description
1 polymer ?
#
loop_
_entity_poly.entity_id
_entity_poly.type
_entity_poly.pdbx_seq_one_letter_code
_entity_poly.pdbx_strand_id
1 'polypeptide(L)'
;MPAARPAYEKVIFELSSPGRFAYSLPPCDVPESDPGALLPAAYLRETPPELPEVSEVDVIRHYSRLSQMNYGLDTHFYPLGSCTMKYNPRINEDMARLPGFARLHPLAPEAASQGALALMHELARDLAEISGMDEVSLQPAAGAQGELTGVLMIRAYHLARGERRRTVLIPDSAHGTNPASTTLAGY
;
A
#
# COMPACT_ATOMS: atom_id res chain seq x y z
N MET A 1 -9.63 30.36 -25.39
CA MET A 1 -9.76 29.03 -24.76
C MET A 1 -8.43 28.32 -24.93
N PRO A 2 -7.80 27.78 -23.88
CA PRO A 2 -6.60 26.97 -24.08
C PRO A 2 -7.00 25.75 -24.92
N ALA A 3 -6.31 25.54 -26.05
CA ALA A 3 -6.54 24.41 -26.93
C ALA A 3 -6.49 23.11 -26.12
N ALA A 4 -7.46 22.21 -26.34
CA ALA A 4 -7.47 20.89 -25.72
C ALA A 4 -6.12 20.21 -26.03
N ARG A 5 -5.33 19.94 -24.98
CA ARG A 5 -4.12 19.13 -25.13
C ARG A 5 -4.56 17.77 -25.69
N PRO A 6 -3.88 17.24 -26.73
CA PRO A 6 -4.24 15.95 -27.28
C PRO A 6 -4.22 14.92 -26.14
N ALA A 7 -5.32 14.19 -25.97
CA ALA A 7 -5.42 13.15 -24.98
C ALA A 7 -4.32 12.12 -25.25
N TYR A 8 -3.55 11.78 -24.21
CA TYR A 8 -2.62 10.68 -24.32
C TYR A 8 -3.42 9.38 -24.20
N GLU A 9 -3.67 8.72 -25.32
CA GLU A 9 -4.62 7.59 -25.40
C GLU A 9 -3.95 6.22 -25.42
N LYS A 10 -2.61 6.17 -25.44
CA LYS A 10 -1.89 4.90 -25.56
C LYS A 10 -1.66 4.23 -24.21
N VAL A 11 -1.96 2.94 -24.12
CA VAL A 11 -1.49 2.12 -22.99
C VAL A 11 0.01 1.82 -23.17
N ILE A 12 0.71 1.52 -22.08
CA ILE A 12 2.16 1.27 -22.13
C ILE A 12 2.52 0.12 -23.09
N PHE A 13 1.64 -0.87 -23.23
CA PHE A 13 1.81 -2.01 -24.12
C PHE A 13 1.87 -1.62 -25.60
N GLU A 14 1.12 -0.60 -26.02
CA GLU A 14 1.11 -0.08 -27.40
C GLU A 14 2.36 0.75 -27.75
N LEU A 15 3.17 1.09 -26.74
CA LEU A 15 4.48 1.69 -26.93
C LEU A 15 5.61 0.65 -27.06
N SER A 16 5.29 -0.63 -26.85
CA SER A 16 6.30 -1.70 -26.81
C SER A 16 6.96 -1.90 -28.16
N SER A 17 8.26 -2.20 -28.11
CA SER A 17 9.07 -2.60 -29.24
C SER A 17 10.01 -3.71 -28.78
N PRO A 18 10.06 -4.87 -29.47
CA PRO A 18 10.89 -6.00 -29.06
C PRO A 18 12.35 -5.61 -28.78
N GLY A 19 12.89 -6.12 -27.69
CA GLY A 19 14.27 -5.92 -27.22
C GLY A 19 14.52 -4.64 -26.43
N ARG A 20 13.51 -3.77 -26.22
CA ARG A 20 13.68 -2.56 -25.39
C ARG A 20 13.52 -2.87 -23.91
N PHE A 21 14.36 -2.23 -23.11
CA PHE A 21 14.29 -2.28 -21.65
C PHE A 21 14.48 -0.89 -21.04
N ALA A 22 13.88 -0.69 -19.87
CA ALA A 22 13.88 0.57 -19.14
C ALA A 22 14.57 0.46 -17.76
N TYR A 23 15.39 -0.56 -17.58
CA TYR A 23 16.13 -0.79 -16.33
C TYR A 23 17.63 -0.68 -16.53
N SER A 24 18.31 -0.25 -15.47
CA SER A 24 19.75 -0.34 -15.32
C SER A 24 20.00 -1.07 -14.01
N LEU A 25 20.38 -2.35 -14.11
CA LEU A 25 20.72 -3.17 -12.96
C LEU A 25 22.24 -3.05 -12.72
N PRO A 26 22.71 -3.14 -11.46
CA PRO A 26 24.13 -3.29 -11.20
C PRO A 26 24.68 -4.55 -11.92
N PRO A 27 25.98 -4.56 -12.26
CA PRO A 27 26.59 -5.75 -12.84
C PRO A 27 26.43 -6.95 -11.91
N CYS A 28 26.22 -8.13 -12.48
CA CYS A 28 26.11 -9.37 -11.72
C CYS A 28 27.41 -9.59 -10.93
N ASP A 29 27.30 -9.65 -9.61
CA ASP A 29 28.42 -9.83 -8.68
C ASP A 29 28.61 -11.31 -8.25
N VAL A 30 27.81 -12.20 -8.83
CA VAL A 30 27.86 -13.65 -8.63
C VAL A 30 28.08 -14.38 -9.96
N PRO A 31 28.57 -15.64 -9.94
CA PRO A 31 28.72 -16.43 -11.16
C PRO A 31 27.39 -16.60 -11.91
N GLU A 32 27.38 -16.27 -13.20
CA GLU A 32 26.24 -16.52 -14.06
C GLU A 32 26.01 -18.02 -14.23
N SER A 33 24.75 -18.46 -14.19
CA SER A 33 24.36 -19.86 -14.31
C SER A 33 23.11 -19.96 -15.18
N ASP A 34 23.06 -20.97 -16.04
CA ASP A 34 21.87 -21.29 -16.83
C ASP A 34 20.72 -21.70 -15.88
N PRO A 35 19.54 -21.04 -15.91
CA PRO A 35 18.39 -21.46 -15.14
C PRO A 35 18.02 -22.94 -15.33
N GLY A 36 18.26 -23.50 -16.53
CA GLY A 36 18.02 -24.92 -16.82
C GLY A 36 18.93 -25.89 -16.06
N ALA A 37 20.09 -25.43 -15.60
CA ALA A 37 20.99 -26.20 -14.73
C ALA A 37 20.62 -26.05 -13.24
N LEU A 38 19.87 -25.01 -12.88
CA LEU A 38 19.49 -24.69 -11.50
C LEU A 38 18.11 -25.21 -11.11
N LEU A 39 17.18 -25.26 -12.06
CA LEU A 39 15.78 -25.59 -11.82
C LEU A 39 15.34 -26.76 -12.72
N PRO A 40 14.61 -27.75 -12.16
CA PRO A 40 13.98 -28.79 -12.98
C PRO A 40 13.09 -28.17 -14.06
N ALA A 41 13.08 -28.77 -15.26
CA ALA A 41 12.35 -28.25 -16.42
C ALA A 41 10.86 -27.99 -16.15
N ALA A 42 10.22 -28.80 -15.30
CA ALA A 42 8.82 -28.64 -14.90
C ALA A 42 8.51 -27.31 -14.19
N TYR A 43 9.53 -26.58 -13.72
CA TYR A 43 9.40 -25.28 -13.06
C TYR A 43 9.90 -24.11 -13.92
N LEU A 44 10.44 -24.39 -15.11
CA LEU A 44 10.89 -23.34 -16.02
C LEU A 44 9.68 -22.79 -16.79
N ARG A 45 9.66 -21.46 -16.92
CA ARG A 45 8.61 -20.78 -17.69
C ARG A 45 8.93 -20.88 -19.18
N GLU A 46 8.07 -21.53 -19.94
CA GLU A 46 8.24 -21.69 -21.40
C GLU A 46 7.85 -20.43 -22.19
N THR A 47 6.82 -19.72 -21.74
CA THR A 47 6.32 -18.51 -22.42
C THR A 47 6.65 -17.27 -21.59
N PRO A 48 7.42 -16.29 -22.12
CA PRO A 48 7.71 -15.05 -21.42
C PRO A 48 6.42 -14.32 -20.99
N PRO A 49 6.45 -13.56 -19.87
CA PRO A 49 5.32 -12.70 -19.54
C PRO A 49 5.17 -11.59 -20.58
N GLU A 50 3.93 -11.17 -20.83
CA GLU A 50 3.59 -10.04 -21.70
C GLU A 50 3.87 -8.69 -21.00
N LEU A 51 5.13 -8.46 -20.61
CA LEU A 51 5.58 -7.19 -20.07
C LEU A 51 5.88 -6.21 -21.22
N PRO A 52 5.65 -4.90 -21.03
CA PRO A 52 5.95 -3.92 -22.06
C PRO A 52 7.47 -3.76 -22.25
N GLU A 53 7.90 -3.79 -23.50
CA GLU A 53 9.29 -3.60 -23.90
C GLU A 53 9.49 -2.15 -24.35
N VAL A 54 9.84 -1.26 -23.42
CA VAL A 54 9.90 0.20 -23.62
C VAL A 54 11.23 0.76 -23.15
N SER A 55 11.63 1.91 -23.68
CA SER A 55 12.82 2.63 -23.18
C SER A 55 12.52 3.41 -21.90
N GLU A 56 13.54 3.78 -21.13
CA GLU A 56 13.38 4.65 -19.95
C GLU A 56 12.66 5.97 -20.29
N VAL A 57 12.98 6.56 -21.44
CA VAL A 57 12.32 7.78 -21.92
C VAL A 57 10.84 7.56 -22.21
N ASP A 58 10.47 6.40 -22.76
CA ASP A 58 9.08 6.03 -23.00
C ASP A 58 8.33 5.88 -21.67
N VAL A 59 8.93 5.24 -20.66
CA VAL A 59 8.37 5.09 -19.30
C VAL A 59 8.13 6.46 -18.66
N ILE A 60 9.15 7.33 -18.64
CA ILE A 60 9.06 8.67 -18.05
C ILE A 60 7.95 9.47 -18.74
N ARG A 61 7.92 9.48 -20.08
CA ARG A 61 6.89 10.20 -20.85
C ARG A 61 5.50 9.64 -20.62
N HIS A 62 5.35 8.32 -20.54
CA HIS A 62 4.07 7.66 -20.30
C HIS A 62 3.49 8.09 -18.96
N TYR A 63 4.21 7.84 -17.85
CA TYR A 63 3.69 8.14 -16.51
C TYR A 63 3.59 9.65 -16.23
N SER A 64 4.47 10.49 -16.81
CA SER A 64 4.34 11.95 -16.70
C SER A 64 3.12 12.50 -17.44
N ARG A 65 2.67 11.84 -18.52
CA ARG A 65 1.43 12.22 -19.22
C ARG A 65 0.20 11.72 -18.48
N LEU A 66 0.23 10.47 -17.99
CA LEU A 66 -0.84 9.95 -17.15
C LEU A 66 -1.05 10.78 -15.89
N SER A 67 0.02 11.27 -15.24
CA SER A 67 -0.14 12.14 -14.07
C SER A 67 -0.85 13.46 -14.40
N GLN A 68 -0.66 14.01 -15.61
CA GLN A 68 -1.34 15.22 -16.09
C GLN A 68 -2.81 14.98 -16.47
N MET A 69 -3.22 13.71 -16.62
CA MET A 69 -4.60 13.33 -16.87
C MET A 69 -5.37 13.05 -15.57
N ASN A 70 -4.70 13.10 -14.41
CA ASN A 70 -5.33 12.89 -13.11
C ASN A 70 -5.80 14.21 -12.49
N TYR A 71 -7.02 14.20 -11.97
CA TYR A 71 -7.49 15.21 -11.03
C TYR A 71 -7.00 14.80 -9.64
N GLY A 72 -6.27 15.68 -8.95
CA GLY A 72 -5.65 15.33 -7.66
C GLY A 72 -5.61 16.51 -6.70
N LEU A 73 -5.39 16.19 -5.43
CA LEU A 73 -5.34 17.18 -4.33
C LEU A 73 -4.25 18.25 -4.54
N ASP A 74 -3.10 17.85 -5.09
CA ASP A 74 -1.97 18.75 -5.30
C ASP A 74 -2.24 19.82 -6.37
N THR A 75 -3.22 19.60 -7.23
CA THR A 75 -3.53 20.45 -8.37
C THR A 75 -4.88 21.15 -8.26
N HIS A 76 -5.79 20.64 -7.43
CA HIS A 76 -7.15 21.12 -7.36
C HIS A 76 -7.76 21.03 -5.96
N PHE A 77 -8.80 21.82 -5.72
CA PHE A 77 -9.66 21.64 -4.55
C PHE A 77 -10.46 20.33 -4.67
N TYR A 78 -10.41 19.51 -3.62
CA TYR A 78 -10.90 18.13 -3.66
C TYR A 78 -11.88 17.80 -2.51
N PRO A 79 -13.12 18.36 -2.49
CA PRO A 79 -14.03 18.30 -1.33
C PRO A 79 -14.81 16.99 -1.23
N LEU A 80 -14.12 15.86 -1.05
CA LEU A 80 -14.78 14.59 -0.79
C LEU A 80 -15.16 14.43 0.68
N GLY A 81 -16.46 14.36 0.94
CA GLY A 81 -17.00 14.04 2.26
C GLY A 81 -16.50 12.66 2.74
N SER A 82 -16.31 12.52 4.06
CA SER A 82 -15.76 11.31 4.71
C SER A 82 -14.32 10.91 4.35
N CYS A 83 -13.67 11.55 3.37
CA CYS A 83 -12.32 11.18 2.92
C CYS A 83 -11.20 12.04 3.49
N THR A 84 -11.52 13.18 4.13
CA THR A 84 -10.52 14.11 4.73
C THR A 84 -9.37 14.44 3.78
N MET A 85 -9.71 15.01 2.62
CA MET A 85 -8.75 15.42 1.58
C MET A 85 -7.95 16.67 2.01
N LYS A 86 -7.15 16.53 3.06
CA LYS A 86 -6.24 17.55 3.59
C LYS A 86 -4.90 17.51 2.86
N TYR A 87 -4.18 18.64 2.89
CA TYR A 87 -2.81 18.72 2.39
C TYR A 87 -1.93 17.57 2.92
N ASN A 88 -1.13 16.98 2.01
CA ASN A 88 -0.09 16.00 2.32
C ASN A 88 1.28 16.70 2.32
N PRO A 89 1.86 17.05 3.49
CA PRO A 89 3.14 17.74 3.56
C PRO A 89 4.27 17.00 2.85
N ARG A 90 4.98 17.69 1.94
CA ARG A 90 6.09 17.09 1.17
C ARG A 90 7.22 16.54 2.04
N ILE A 91 7.44 17.15 3.21
CA ILE A 91 8.42 16.65 4.19
C ILE A 91 8.14 15.20 4.61
N ASN A 92 6.88 14.75 4.60
CA ASN A 92 6.54 13.38 4.96
C ASN A 92 7.11 12.36 3.96
N GLU A 93 7.19 12.72 2.67
CA GLU A 93 7.82 11.89 1.65
C GLU A 93 9.33 11.78 1.87
N ASP A 94 9.97 12.87 2.29
CA ASP A 94 11.40 12.88 2.60
C ASP A 94 11.69 12.03 3.84
N MET A 95 10.85 12.11 4.87
CA MET A 95 10.99 11.32 6.10
C MET A 95 10.77 9.83 5.86
N ALA A 96 9.77 9.46 5.04
CA ALA A 96 9.52 8.07 4.68
C ALA A 96 10.68 7.45 3.87
N ARG A 97 11.42 8.27 3.12
CA ARG A 97 12.57 7.84 2.29
C ARG A 97 13.88 7.68 3.08
N LEU A 98 13.91 8.01 4.37
CA LEU A 98 15.11 7.83 5.18
C LEU A 98 15.59 6.37 5.07
N PRO A 99 16.87 6.12 4.78
CA PRO A 99 17.35 4.75 4.52
C PRO A 99 17.11 3.76 5.66
N GLY A 100 17.08 4.24 6.90
CA GLY A 100 16.76 3.44 8.09
C GLY A 100 15.32 2.96 8.17
N PHE A 101 14.41 3.54 7.37
CA PHE A 101 13.01 3.08 7.23
C PHE A 101 12.79 2.40 5.88
N ALA A 102 13.15 3.05 4.77
CA ALA A 102 12.89 2.57 3.42
C ALA A 102 13.59 1.25 3.07
N ARG A 103 14.68 0.89 3.78
CA ARG A 103 15.45 -0.35 3.56
C ARG A 103 15.43 -1.30 4.75
N LEU A 104 14.57 -1.05 5.74
CA LEU A 104 14.48 -1.91 6.92
C LEU A 104 13.64 -3.15 6.60
N HIS A 105 14.22 -4.34 6.81
CA HIS A 105 13.47 -5.58 6.69
C HIS A 105 12.57 -5.77 7.92
N PRO A 106 11.29 -6.18 7.79
CA PRO A 106 10.37 -6.31 8.93
C PRO A 106 10.81 -7.38 9.95
N LEU A 107 11.63 -8.35 9.53
CA LEU A 107 12.23 -9.38 10.41
C LEU A 107 13.68 -9.06 10.81
N ALA A 108 14.15 -7.82 10.63
CA ALA A 108 15.46 -7.43 11.12
C ALA A 108 15.49 -7.54 12.66
N PRO A 109 16.62 -7.99 13.26
CA PRO A 109 16.74 -8.10 14.70
C PRO A 109 16.36 -6.80 15.41
N GLU A 110 15.68 -6.87 16.56
CA GLU A 110 15.20 -5.69 17.29
C GLU A 110 16.33 -4.69 17.60
N ALA A 111 17.53 -5.19 17.93
CA ALA A 111 18.70 -4.37 18.19
C ALA A 111 19.12 -3.50 16.98
N ALA A 112 18.81 -3.93 15.75
CA ALA A 112 19.05 -3.19 14.52
C ALA A 112 17.84 -2.31 14.09
N SER A 113 16.72 -2.41 14.80
CA SER A 113 15.42 -1.79 14.42
C SER A 113 14.94 -0.74 15.43
N GLN A 114 15.76 -0.36 16.41
CA GLN A 114 15.35 0.50 17.53
C GLN A 114 14.77 1.85 17.08
N GLY A 115 15.26 2.45 15.99
CA GLY A 115 14.70 3.71 15.46
C GLY A 115 13.26 3.56 14.97
N ALA A 116 12.93 2.46 14.29
CA ALA A 116 11.56 2.18 13.84
C ALA A 116 10.65 1.81 15.02
N LEU A 117 11.16 1.03 15.98
CA LEU A 117 10.41 0.64 17.18
C LEU A 117 10.09 1.85 18.06
N ALA A 118 11.03 2.80 18.22
CA ALA A 118 10.80 4.05 18.92
C ALA A 118 9.70 4.88 18.23
N LEU A 119 9.77 5.06 16.91
CA LEU A 119 8.75 5.77 16.13
C LEU A 119 7.36 5.12 16.29
N MET A 120 7.28 3.79 16.22
CA MET A 120 6.02 3.07 16.41
C MET A 120 5.48 3.24 17.83
N HIS A 121 6.34 3.19 18.84
CA HIS A 121 5.94 3.36 20.23
C HIS A 121 5.39 4.77 20.50
N GLU A 122 6.12 5.80 20.05
CA GLU A 122 5.72 7.21 20.21
C GLU A 122 4.39 7.48 19.48
N LEU A 123 4.24 7.01 18.24
CA LEU A 123 2.99 7.15 17.49
C LEU A 123 1.81 6.46 18.19
N ALA A 124 2.01 5.25 18.72
CA ALA A 124 0.96 4.54 19.44
C ALA A 124 0.55 5.30 20.71
N ARG A 125 1.52 5.88 21.44
CA ARG A 125 1.26 6.72 22.62
C ARG A 125 0.48 7.99 22.28
N ASP A 126 0.87 8.68 21.22
CA ASP A 126 0.19 9.90 20.77
C ASP A 126 -1.25 9.61 20.34
N LEU A 127 -1.47 8.52 19.61
CA LEU A 127 -2.82 8.10 19.20
C LEU A 127 -3.68 7.65 20.39
N ALA A 128 -3.09 6.97 21.37
CA ALA A 128 -3.77 6.58 22.61
C ALA A 128 -4.26 7.82 23.37
N GLU A 129 -3.39 8.84 23.51
CA GLU A 129 -3.73 10.12 24.14
C GLU A 129 -4.85 10.85 23.38
N ILE A 130 -4.74 10.98 22.05
CA ILE A 130 -5.74 11.66 21.22
C ILE A 130 -7.12 10.97 21.30
N SER A 131 -7.14 9.64 21.34
CA SER A 131 -8.37 8.85 21.32
C SER A 131 -8.94 8.55 22.71
N GLY A 132 -8.19 8.79 23.79
CA GLY A 132 -8.57 8.43 25.15
C GLY A 132 -8.57 6.92 25.41
N MET A 133 -7.80 6.15 24.64
CA MET A 133 -7.66 4.70 24.79
C MET A 133 -6.44 4.36 25.65
N ASP A 134 -6.47 3.20 26.31
CA ASP A 134 -5.32 2.72 27.10
C ASP A 134 -4.14 2.31 26.19
N GLU A 135 -4.44 1.66 25.06
CA GLU A 135 -3.46 1.08 24.13
C GLU A 135 -3.93 1.17 22.66
N VAL A 136 -2.98 1.17 21.73
CA VAL A 136 -3.23 1.24 20.28
C VAL A 136 -2.39 0.20 19.53
N SER A 137 -3.02 -0.50 18.57
CA SER A 137 -2.30 -1.33 17.61
C SER A 137 -2.12 -0.60 16.29
N LEU A 138 -0.88 -0.57 15.78
CA LEU A 138 -0.51 0.00 14.48
C LEU A 138 -0.52 -1.03 13.33
N GLN A 139 -0.94 -2.26 13.61
CA GLN A 139 -0.90 -3.36 12.64
C GLN A 139 -1.97 -3.25 11.51
N PRO A 140 -3.21 -2.79 11.75
CA PRO A 140 -4.21 -2.72 10.69
C PRO A 140 -3.80 -1.74 9.58
N ALA A 141 -3.80 -2.19 8.33
CA ALA A 141 -3.33 -1.44 7.16
C ALA A 141 -4.36 -0.45 6.58
N ALA A 142 -5.62 -0.53 7.02
CA ALA A 142 -6.70 0.36 6.58
C ALA A 142 -7.83 0.42 7.62
N GLY A 143 -8.73 1.40 7.49
CA GLY A 143 -9.89 1.58 8.39
C GLY A 143 -10.75 0.32 8.52
N ALA A 144 -11.12 -0.32 7.41
CA ALA A 144 -11.92 -1.56 7.42
C ALA A 144 -11.21 -2.73 8.13
N GLN A 145 -9.86 -2.81 8.04
CA GLN A 145 -9.12 -3.81 8.80
C GLN A 145 -9.09 -3.47 10.30
N GLY A 146 -9.06 -2.17 10.64
CA GLY A 146 -9.22 -1.69 12.01
C GLY A 146 -10.59 -2.07 12.59
N GLU A 147 -11.67 -1.87 11.82
CA GLU A 147 -13.02 -2.31 12.19
C GLU A 147 -13.07 -3.81 12.46
N LEU A 148 -12.57 -4.63 11.52
CA LEU A 148 -12.53 -6.10 11.69
C LEU A 148 -11.73 -6.50 12.93
N THR A 149 -10.57 -5.87 13.15
CA THR A 149 -9.74 -6.11 14.34
C THR A 149 -10.51 -5.79 15.62
N GLY A 150 -11.16 -4.63 15.68
CA GLY A 150 -11.98 -4.23 16.83
C GLY A 150 -13.14 -5.18 17.10
N VAL A 151 -13.87 -5.60 16.07
CA VAL A 151 -14.97 -6.57 16.21
C VAL A 151 -14.45 -7.93 16.69
N LEU A 152 -13.30 -8.40 16.19
CA LEU A 152 -12.68 -9.64 16.66
C LEU A 152 -12.19 -9.53 18.11
N MET A 153 -11.67 -8.37 18.53
CA MET A 153 -11.31 -8.12 19.94
C MET A 153 -12.54 -8.16 20.85
N ILE A 154 -13.64 -7.51 20.45
CA ILE A 154 -14.92 -7.57 21.19
C ILE A 154 -15.45 -9.00 21.27
N ARG A 155 -15.34 -9.77 20.19
CA ARG A 155 -15.72 -11.18 20.16
C ARG A 155 -14.87 -12.00 21.13
N ALA A 156 -13.55 -11.86 21.08
CA ALA A 156 -12.62 -12.54 21.98
C ALA A 156 -12.92 -12.21 23.45
N TYR A 157 -13.23 -10.95 23.75
CA TYR A 157 -13.62 -10.50 25.08
C TYR A 157 -14.88 -11.22 25.61
N HIS A 158 -15.95 -11.31 24.81
CA HIS A 158 -17.15 -12.05 25.21
C HIS A 158 -16.89 -13.54 25.38
N LEU A 159 -16.14 -14.16 24.47
CA LEU A 159 -15.78 -15.58 24.55
C LEU A 159 -14.99 -15.91 25.82
N ALA A 160 -14.04 -15.06 26.21
CA ALA A 160 -13.25 -15.23 27.43
C ALA A 160 -14.11 -15.20 28.71
N ARG A 161 -15.29 -14.56 28.65
CA ARG A 161 -16.28 -14.52 29.74
C ARG A 161 -17.33 -15.63 29.65
N GLY A 162 -17.21 -16.55 28.69
CA GLY A 162 -18.23 -17.57 28.42
C GLY A 162 -19.52 -17.01 27.80
N GLU A 163 -19.51 -15.77 27.31
CA GLU A 163 -20.66 -15.13 26.67
C GLU A 163 -20.64 -15.36 25.15
N ARG A 164 -21.80 -15.68 24.59
CA ARG A 164 -21.99 -15.79 23.14
C ARG A 164 -22.95 -14.72 22.62
N ARG A 165 -22.43 -13.51 22.45
CA ARG A 165 -23.15 -12.43 21.75
C ARG A 165 -23.17 -12.73 20.25
N ARG A 166 -24.31 -12.48 19.59
CA ARG A 166 -24.55 -12.82 18.16
C ARG A 166 -25.12 -11.65 17.36
N THR A 167 -25.09 -10.45 17.91
CA THR A 167 -25.76 -9.31 17.30
C THR A 167 -24.89 -8.08 17.47
N VAL A 168 -24.62 -7.40 16.37
CA VAL A 168 -23.98 -6.09 16.32
C VAL A 168 -25.02 -5.12 15.80
N LEU A 169 -25.20 -4.00 16.51
CA LEU A 169 -26.13 -2.96 16.11
C LEU A 169 -25.40 -1.97 15.20
N ILE A 170 -25.96 -1.72 14.02
CA ILE A 170 -25.39 -0.83 13.01
C ILE A 170 -26.46 0.18 12.58
N PRO A 171 -26.20 1.50 12.64
CA PRO A 171 -27.14 2.49 12.16
C PRO A 171 -27.27 2.44 10.63
N ASP A 172 -28.42 2.87 10.12
CA ASP A 172 -28.74 2.92 8.68
C ASP A 172 -27.79 3.81 7.86
N SER A 173 -27.21 4.82 8.48
CA SER A 173 -26.25 5.77 7.91
C SER A 173 -24.79 5.31 7.99
N ALA A 174 -24.52 4.10 8.51
CA ALA A 174 -23.17 3.58 8.64
C ALA A 174 -22.47 3.43 7.28
N HIS A 175 -21.14 3.58 7.29
CA HIS A 175 -20.33 3.23 6.13
C HIS A 175 -20.45 1.73 5.84
N GLY A 176 -20.45 1.34 4.57
CA GLY A 176 -20.69 -0.05 4.14
C GLY A 176 -19.63 -1.06 4.61
N THR A 177 -18.47 -0.59 5.07
CA THR A 177 -17.44 -1.44 5.68
C THR A 177 -17.90 -2.02 7.02
N ASN A 178 -18.70 -1.30 7.81
CA ASN A 178 -19.14 -1.75 9.13
C ASN A 178 -19.91 -3.10 9.09
N PRO A 179 -20.98 -3.26 8.28
CA PRO A 179 -21.67 -4.55 8.17
C PRO A 179 -20.81 -5.63 7.50
N ALA A 180 -19.93 -5.25 6.57
CA ALA A 180 -19.01 -6.20 5.93
C ALA A 180 -18.01 -6.79 6.94
N SER A 181 -17.35 -5.93 7.74
CA SER A 181 -16.42 -6.30 8.81
C SER A 181 -17.11 -7.20 9.86
N THR A 182 -18.34 -6.86 10.22
CA THR A 182 -19.17 -7.64 11.16
C THR A 182 -19.47 -9.06 10.63
N THR A 183 -19.88 -9.15 9.36
CA THR A 183 -20.16 -10.43 8.70
C THR A 183 -18.90 -11.30 8.61
N LEU A 184 -17.76 -10.71 8.23
CA LEU A 184 -16.46 -11.39 8.19
C LEU A 184 -16.03 -11.89 9.57
N ALA A 185 -16.35 -11.15 10.63
CA ALA A 185 -16.09 -11.56 12.01
C ALA A 185 -17.05 -12.65 12.53
N GLY A 186 -18.05 -13.06 11.75
CA GLY A 186 -18.96 -14.16 12.07
C GLY A 186 -20.07 -13.82 13.06
N TYR A 187 -20.54 -12.57 13.04
CA TYR A 187 -21.74 -12.13 13.76
C TYR A 187 -22.99 -12.25 12.90
#